data_AF-A0A2H6BE37-F1
#
_entry.id   AF-A0A2H6BE37-F1
#
_cell.length_a   1.000
_cell.length_b   1.000
_cell.length_c   1.000
_cell.angle_alpha   90.00
_cell.angle_beta   90.00
_cell.angle_gamma   90.00
#
_symmetry.space_group_name_H-M   'P 1'
#
loop_
_entity.id
_entity.type
_entity.pdbx_description
1 polymer ?
#
loop_
_entity_poly.entity_id
_entity_poly.type
_entity_poly.pdbx_seq_one_letter_code
_entity_poly.pdbx_strand_id
1 'polypeptide(L)'
;MTAYSVAAGETLAARLTMTGGDTLQVDGIFSVAANAQTVRFSSAPDGAEIHNDGLIENTASGGRAIRFESGVGADLTALIDNQGTIVAVDDAIQIQAGAVSAGTLEITNGVDGKIVSAEGQALDLASASGEFVANVDNAGSIVSQISDGIRIGGGMQLVNSGAIRGGAAASYVQGADGVQIEDGASGLIFNAAGGVIVGDRHGINAGLDSSVGVINEASGSIVGRNGSGVGSDGTGLVVNYGVITGFFADAAGSDINGSTSGADNGGGPDGVNDGDGDGIDIDGEATIQNYGVIRGLGAGGTGSDGLPNTAEGIAAGGGDITNFAGARIYGAGLGILIDDSSQGDAPFETTIENAGTIQGGSSYAIKIVSDFDDVIINSGRILGGGGNAILFGSGDNVLAIDAGSSIRGLSDGGAGDDALDYSLYGAAARVNLETGRAIGTGGVTNFETVAGSGFGDTITGDAAANTFFGQDGNDRLFGGAGDDTLIGGAGADVLRGDAGADTFAFDFPSPVGEQDRVVDFAHAEDVLAFDSTIFTALSAGALTEDAFGVGSEATTSEQRILYDARTGSLFYDADGSDETQAAVLIATLTGKPTVEASDILVV
;
A
#
# COMPACT_ATOMS: atom_id res chain seq x y z
N MET A 1 18.01 2.59 -47.17
CA MET A 1 17.28 1.32 -47.27
C MET A 1 18.01 0.39 -48.20
N THR A 2 18.95 -0.32 -47.60
CA THR A 2 19.67 -1.47 -48.14
C THR A 2 19.15 -2.70 -47.39
N ALA A 3 19.02 -3.84 -48.08
CA ALA A 3 18.66 -5.11 -47.47
C ALA A 3 19.89 -6.01 -47.37
N TYR A 4 20.15 -6.54 -46.18
CA TYR A 4 21.23 -7.47 -45.87
C TYR A 4 20.65 -8.82 -45.48
N SER A 5 21.36 -9.91 -45.77
CA SER A 5 20.93 -11.26 -45.40
C SER A 5 22.12 -12.15 -45.06
N VAL A 6 21.97 -13.00 -44.05
CA VAL A 6 22.86 -14.14 -43.75
C VAL A 6 22.03 -15.40 -43.86
N ALA A 7 22.16 -16.15 -44.96
CA ALA A 7 21.28 -17.28 -45.22
C ALA A 7 21.59 -18.48 -44.32
N ALA A 8 20.63 -19.41 -44.20
CA ALA A 8 20.81 -20.64 -43.44
C ALA A 8 22.04 -21.43 -43.92
N GLY A 9 22.91 -21.79 -42.98
CA GLY A 9 24.19 -22.47 -43.27
C GLY A 9 25.34 -21.55 -43.69
N GLU A 10 25.10 -20.24 -43.80
CA GLU A 10 26.15 -19.25 -44.02
C GLU A 10 26.71 -18.70 -42.71
N THR A 11 27.95 -18.21 -42.77
CA THR A 11 28.58 -17.48 -41.67
C THR A 11 29.10 -16.14 -42.16
N LEU A 12 28.61 -15.05 -41.58
CA LEU A 12 29.14 -13.71 -41.77
C LEU A 12 30.06 -13.35 -40.59
N ALA A 13 31.32 -13.06 -40.88
CA ALA A 13 32.34 -12.78 -39.86
C ALA A 13 32.82 -11.33 -39.82
N ALA A 14 32.20 -10.45 -40.61
CA ALA A 14 32.56 -9.05 -40.72
C ALA A 14 31.43 -8.17 -40.19
N ARG A 15 31.78 -7.19 -39.33
CA ARG A 15 30.83 -6.21 -38.78
C ARG A 15 29.99 -5.55 -39.89
N LEU A 16 28.70 -5.41 -39.64
CA LEU A 16 27.78 -4.65 -40.48
C LEU A 16 27.48 -3.28 -39.85
N THR A 17 27.54 -2.22 -40.66
CA THR A 17 27.04 -0.89 -40.29
C THR A 17 25.71 -0.66 -41.00
N MET A 18 24.64 -0.43 -40.24
CA MET A 18 23.30 -0.12 -40.73
C MET A 18 22.95 1.35 -40.49
N THR A 19 22.12 1.94 -41.36
CA THR A 19 21.73 3.37 -41.32
C THR A 19 20.35 3.59 -41.91
N GLY A 20 19.61 4.63 -41.50
CA GLY A 20 18.28 4.92 -42.05
C GLY A 20 17.34 3.72 -41.91
N GLY A 21 16.42 3.51 -42.85
CA GLY A 21 15.56 2.31 -42.88
C GLY A 21 16.23 1.10 -43.55
N ASP A 22 17.44 0.73 -43.14
CA ASP A 22 18.08 -0.51 -43.61
C ASP A 22 17.46 -1.75 -42.93
N THR A 23 17.49 -2.91 -43.62
CA THR A 23 16.93 -4.17 -43.10
C THR A 23 17.98 -5.27 -43.09
N LEU A 24 17.95 -6.15 -42.09
CA LEU A 24 18.84 -7.30 -41.94
C LEU A 24 18.04 -8.56 -41.59
N GLN A 25 18.15 -9.61 -42.41
CA GLN A 25 17.64 -10.96 -42.12
C GLN A 25 18.81 -11.89 -41.74
N VAL A 26 18.72 -12.60 -40.62
CA VAL A 26 19.75 -13.58 -40.20
C VAL A 26 19.09 -14.94 -39.96
N ASP A 27 19.32 -15.87 -40.88
CA ASP A 27 18.92 -17.30 -40.76
C ASP A 27 20.13 -18.20 -40.44
N GLY A 28 21.35 -17.69 -40.69
CA GLY A 28 22.63 -18.37 -40.48
C GLY A 28 23.34 -17.92 -39.20
N ILE A 29 24.67 -17.78 -39.29
CA ILE A 29 25.52 -17.32 -38.17
C ILE A 29 26.14 -15.97 -38.52
N PHE A 30 25.92 -14.96 -37.71
CA PHE A 30 26.60 -13.67 -37.76
C PHE A 30 27.48 -13.51 -36.52
N SER A 31 28.78 -13.82 -36.67
CA SER A 31 29.72 -13.92 -35.54
C SER A 31 30.97 -13.08 -35.80
N VAL A 32 31.15 -12.01 -35.02
CA VAL A 32 32.32 -11.12 -35.14
C VAL A 32 33.27 -11.37 -33.96
N ALA A 33 34.50 -11.79 -34.26
CA ALA A 33 35.50 -12.17 -33.25
C ALA A 33 36.41 -11.00 -32.76
N ALA A 34 36.10 -9.76 -33.13
CA ALA A 34 36.84 -8.58 -32.68
C ALA A 34 36.16 -7.95 -31.45
N ASN A 35 36.92 -7.24 -30.62
CA ASN A 35 36.36 -6.36 -29.58
C ASN A 35 35.62 -5.20 -30.27
N ALA A 36 34.33 -5.42 -30.52
CA ALA A 36 33.57 -4.80 -31.57
C ALA A 36 32.07 -4.96 -31.31
N GLN A 37 31.27 -4.52 -32.28
CA GLN A 37 29.87 -4.87 -32.41
C GLN A 37 29.68 -5.73 -33.64
N THR A 38 28.71 -6.66 -33.62
CA THR A 38 28.36 -7.46 -34.80
C THR A 38 27.53 -6.63 -35.78
N VAL A 39 26.49 -5.97 -35.25
CA VAL A 39 25.69 -4.96 -35.94
C VAL A 39 25.87 -3.61 -35.25
N ARG A 40 26.14 -2.58 -36.04
CA ARG A 40 26.41 -1.20 -35.57
C ARG A 40 25.50 -0.20 -36.27
N PHE A 41 24.92 0.71 -35.50
CA PHE A 41 24.33 1.95 -36.00
C PHE A 41 25.19 3.14 -35.59
N SER A 42 25.69 3.91 -36.55
CA SER A 42 26.52 5.11 -36.29
C SER A 42 25.91 6.40 -36.85
N SER A 43 24.65 6.33 -37.29
CA SER A 43 23.79 7.43 -37.73
C SER A 43 22.33 7.01 -37.53
N ALA A 44 21.40 7.98 -37.51
CA ALA A 44 19.99 7.75 -37.24
C ALA A 44 19.41 6.50 -37.95
N PRO A 45 18.93 5.49 -37.20
CA PRO A 45 18.05 4.47 -37.73
C PRO A 45 16.65 5.09 -37.89
N ASP A 46 16.21 5.20 -39.13
CA ASP A 46 14.93 5.80 -39.53
C ASP A 46 14.01 4.65 -39.97
N GLY A 47 13.60 3.84 -38.99
CA GLY A 47 12.85 2.60 -39.21
C GLY A 47 13.74 1.41 -39.64
N ALA A 48 14.92 1.27 -39.07
CA ALA A 48 15.77 0.11 -39.35
C ALA A 48 15.17 -1.17 -38.76
N GLU A 49 15.32 -2.30 -39.45
CA GLU A 49 14.76 -3.58 -39.00
C GLU A 49 15.82 -4.68 -38.96
N ILE A 50 15.83 -5.47 -37.89
CA ILE A 50 16.63 -6.70 -37.77
C ILE A 50 15.67 -7.85 -37.48
N HIS A 51 15.70 -8.86 -38.33
CA HIS A 51 14.94 -10.12 -38.20
C HIS A 51 15.95 -11.25 -38.02
N ASN A 52 15.92 -11.93 -36.87
CA ASN A 52 16.87 -12.97 -36.52
C ASN A 52 16.17 -14.30 -36.22
N ASP A 53 16.30 -15.26 -37.13
CA ASP A 53 15.95 -16.67 -36.94
C ASP A 53 17.18 -17.55 -36.61
N GLY A 54 18.40 -16.98 -36.75
CA GLY A 54 19.68 -17.65 -36.59
C GLY A 54 20.45 -17.23 -35.34
N LEU A 55 21.74 -16.98 -35.49
CA LEU A 55 22.64 -16.56 -34.41
C LEU A 55 23.29 -15.23 -34.76
N ILE A 56 23.12 -14.21 -33.91
CA ILE A 56 23.93 -12.99 -33.91
C ILE A 56 24.78 -13.02 -32.64
N GLU A 57 26.10 -13.10 -32.78
CA GLU A 57 26.97 -13.17 -31.60
C GLU A 57 28.21 -12.28 -31.68
N ASN A 58 28.66 -11.84 -30.52
CA ASN A 58 30.01 -11.36 -30.31
C ASN A 58 30.58 -11.88 -28.99
N THR A 59 31.39 -12.93 -29.09
CA THR A 59 31.97 -13.60 -27.92
C THR A 59 33.37 -13.06 -27.55
N ALA A 60 33.81 -11.94 -28.12
CA ALA A 60 35.06 -11.29 -27.73
C ALA A 60 34.85 -10.46 -26.45
N SER A 61 35.88 -10.34 -25.60
CA SER A 61 35.82 -9.49 -24.41
C SER A 61 35.46 -8.04 -24.76
N GLY A 62 34.47 -7.46 -24.07
CA GLY A 62 33.88 -6.15 -24.38
C GLY A 62 32.99 -6.11 -25.63
N GLY A 63 32.81 -7.26 -26.28
CA GLY A 63 32.06 -7.43 -27.51
C GLY A 63 30.55 -7.34 -27.28
N ARG A 64 29.86 -6.67 -28.20
CA ARG A 64 28.40 -6.47 -28.20
C ARG A 64 27.79 -7.07 -29.46
N ALA A 65 26.55 -7.57 -29.40
CA ALA A 65 25.92 -8.09 -30.61
C ALA A 65 25.34 -6.94 -31.45
N ILE A 66 24.44 -6.13 -30.88
CA ILE A 66 23.82 -4.99 -31.56
C ILE A 66 24.10 -3.72 -30.76
N ARG A 67 24.55 -2.65 -31.42
CA ARG A 67 24.81 -1.37 -30.75
C ARG A 67 24.35 -0.17 -31.56
N PHE A 68 23.61 0.71 -30.89
CA PHE A 68 23.31 2.06 -31.34
C PHE A 68 24.34 3.01 -30.72
N GLU A 69 25.23 3.58 -31.53
CA GLU A 69 26.32 4.43 -31.04
C GLU A 69 25.89 5.89 -30.91
N SER A 70 26.69 6.72 -30.24
CA SER A 70 26.39 8.15 -30.03
C SER A 70 26.16 8.97 -31.31
N GLY A 71 26.59 8.46 -32.48
CA GLY A 71 26.32 9.07 -33.78
C GLY A 71 24.87 8.96 -34.27
N VAL A 72 24.00 8.18 -33.61
CA VAL A 72 22.60 8.02 -34.02
C VAL A 72 21.78 9.30 -33.91
N GLY A 73 22.11 10.20 -32.97
CA GLY A 73 21.36 11.44 -32.74
C GLY A 73 20.21 11.29 -31.75
N ALA A 74 19.31 12.28 -31.72
CA ALA A 74 18.25 12.40 -30.72
C ALA A 74 17.08 11.44 -30.92
N ASP A 75 16.78 11.13 -32.19
CA ASP A 75 15.65 10.30 -32.56
C ASP A 75 16.15 8.91 -32.98
N LEU A 76 15.67 7.87 -32.29
CA LEU A 76 15.94 6.48 -32.63
C LEU A 76 14.61 5.79 -32.96
N THR A 77 14.48 5.22 -34.16
CA THR A 77 13.36 4.34 -34.50
C THR A 77 13.87 3.07 -35.16
N ALA A 78 13.72 1.94 -34.48
CA ALA A 78 14.18 0.66 -34.97
C ALA A 78 13.33 -0.50 -34.42
N LEU A 79 13.35 -1.61 -35.15
CA LEU A 79 12.70 -2.86 -34.79
C LEU A 79 13.73 -3.99 -34.78
N ILE A 80 13.64 -4.85 -33.76
CA ILE A 80 14.39 -6.10 -33.63
C ILE A 80 13.39 -7.21 -33.36
N ASP A 81 13.21 -8.10 -34.33
CA ASP A 81 12.42 -9.33 -34.21
C ASP A 81 13.37 -10.52 -34.06
N ASN A 82 13.37 -11.15 -32.88
CA ASN A 82 14.29 -12.22 -32.52
C ASN A 82 13.53 -13.53 -32.24
N GLN A 83 13.65 -14.46 -33.18
CA GLN A 83 13.22 -15.85 -33.07
C GLN A 83 14.39 -16.80 -32.81
N GLY A 84 15.63 -16.32 -33.02
CA GLY A 84 16.87 -17.05 -32.86
C GLY A 84 17.62 -16.70 -31.57
N THR A 85 18.94 -16.53 -31.67
CA THR A 85 19.80 -16.24 -30.52
C THR A 85 20.66 -15.01 -30.76
N ILE A 86 20.65 -14.07 -29.82
CA ILE A 86 21.52 -12.90 -29.75
C ILE A 86 22.41 -13.05 -28.50
N VAL A 87 23.72 -13.15 -28.67
CA VAL A 87 24.66 -13.41 -27.56
C VAL A 87 25.84 -12.45 -27.58
N ALA A 88 26.21 -11.92 -26.43
CA ALA A 88 27.41 -11.09 -26.28
C ALA A 88 28.19 -11.42 -25.01
N VAL A 89 29.47 -11.04 -24.97
CA VAL A 89 30.21 -11.01 -23.70
C VAL A 89 29.75 -9.83 -22.88
N ASP A 90 29.82 -8.62 -23.44
CA ASP A 90 29.32 -7.41 -22.78
C ASP A 90 27.80 -7.32 -23.02
N ASP A 91 27.28 -6.17 -23.44
CA ASP A 91 25.85 -6.02 -23.70
C ASP A 91 25.39 -6.74 -24.98
N ALA A 92 24.26 -7.46 -24.93
CA ALA A 92 23.72 -8.09 -26.13
C ALA A 92 23.13 -7.04 -27.07
N ILE A 93 22.28 -6.16 -26.55
CA ILE A 93 21.75 -4.99 -27.26
C ILE A 93 22.02 -3.74 -26.42
N GLN A 94 22.71 -2.76 -26.98
CA GLN A 94 23.04 -1.52 -26.27
C GLN A 94 22.66 -0.26 -27.05
N ILE A 95 22.11 0.73 -26.34
CA ILE A 95 22.17 2.15 -26.72
C ILE A 95 23.34 2.80 -25.99
N GLN A 96 24.32 3.30 -26.73
CA GLN A 96 25.47 3.98 -26.17
C GLN A 96 25.15 5.45 -25.90
N ALA A 97 25.56 5.92 -24.71
CA ALA A 97 25.53 7.28 -24.18
C ALA A 97 25.10 8.43 -25.12
N GLY A 98 24.04 9.14 -24.69
CA GLY A 98 24.03 10.61 -24.63
C GLY A 98 23.44 11.37 -25.82
N ALA A 99 22.76 10.72 -26.74
CA ALA A 99 22.04 11.42 -27.81
C ALA A 99 20.54 11.14 -27.80
N VAL A 100 20.13 9.87 -27.63
CA VAL A 100 18.73 9.46 -27.80
C VAL A 100 17.85 10.05 -26.70
N SER A 101 16.90 10.89 -27.11
CA SER A 101 15.94 11.54 -26.23
C SER A 101 14.49 11.39 -26.68
N ALA A 102 14.26 10.73 -27.83
CA ALA A 102 12.96 10.52 -28.44
C ALA A 102 12.97 9.33 -29.41
N GLY A 103 11.77 8.88 -29.79
CA GLY A 103 11.56 7.76 -30.70
C GLY A 103 11.26 6.44 -29.98
N THR A 104 11.26 5.34 -30.72
CA THR A 104 10.88 4.02 -30.23
C THR A 104 11.88 2.94 -30.64
N LEU A 105 12.18 2.04 -29.71
CA LEU A 105 12.86 0.78 -30.02
C LEU A 105 11.89 -0.37 -29.74
N GLU A 106 11.47 -1.07 -30.78
CA GLU A 106 10.63 -2.26 -30.67
C GLU A 106 11.51 -3.50 -30.65
N ILE A 107 11.42 -4.29 -29.58
CA ILE A 107 12.12 -5.57 -29.45
C ILE A 107 11.08 -6.64 -29.21
N THR A 108 10.92 -7.54 -30.18
CA THR A 108 10.14 -8.77 -30.02
C THR A 108 11.12 -9.92 -29.84
N ASN A 109 11.04 -10.64 -28.72
CA ASN A 109 11.79 -11.86 -28.47
C ASN A 109 10.81 -13.02 -28.38
N GLY A 110 10.63 -13.74 -29.49
CA GLY A 110 9.65 -14.83 -29.59
C GLY A 110 9.96 -16.01 -28.68
N VAL A 111 9.07 -17.00 -28.67
CA VAL A 111 9.12 -18.15 -27.75
C VAL A 111 10.43 -18.95 -27.78
N ASP A 112 11.08 -19.03 -28.94
CA ASP A 112 12.38 -19.69 -29.13
C ASP A 112 13.57 -18.71 -29.00
N GLY A 113 13.26 -17.42 -28.96
CA GLY A 113 14.18 -16.30 -28.92
C GLY A 113 15.00 -16.25 -27.63
N LYS A 114 16.30 -16.02 -27.78
CA LYS A 114 17.25 -15.85 -26.67
C LYS A 114 18.05 -14.58 -26.84
N ILE A 115 18.13 -13.77 -25.80
CA ILE A 115 19.02 -12.62 -25.69
C ILE A 115 19.88 -12.82 -24.45
N VAL A 116 21.20 -12.95 -24.61
CA VAL A 116 22.11 -13.38 -23.54
C VAL A 116 23.37 -12.53 -23.49
N SER A 117 23.74 -12.09 -22.29
CA SER A 117 25.04 -11.47 -21.99
C SER A 117 25.81 -12.26 -20.94
N ALA A 118 27.14 -12.29 -21.04
CA ALA A 118 28.01 -12.98 -20.07
C ALA A 118 28.52 -12.05 -18.94
N GLU A 119 28.76 -10.79 -19.26
CA GLU A 119 29.33 -9.76 -18.38
C GLU A 119 28.38 -8.56 -18.26
N GLY A 120 27.99 -7.95 -19.38
CA GLY A 120 27.10 -6.77 -19.43
C GLY A 120 25.61 -7.09 -19.25
N GLN A 121 24.73 -6.14 -19.59
CA GLN A 121 23.28 -6.39 -19.55
C GLN A 121 22.81 -7.14 -20.81
N ALA A 122 21.71 -7.90 -20.74
CA ALA A 122 21.15 -8.44 -21.97
C ALA A 122 20.59 -7.30 -22.83
N LEU A 123 19.88 -6.37 -22.20
CA LEU A 123 19.47 -5.09 -22.80
C LEU A 123 20.01 -3.91 -21.98
N ASP A 124 20.97 -3.16 -22.52
CA ASP A 124 21.47 -1.91 -21.93
C ASP A 124 20.91 -0.69 -22.69
N LEU A 125 19.79 -0.17 -22.19
CA LEU A 125 19.08 0.99 -22.74
C LEU A 125 19.17 2.22 -21.81
N ALA A 126 20.06 2.17 -20.81
CA ALA A 126 20.23 3.19 -19.77
C ALA A 126 20.58 4.59 -20.32
N SER A 127 21.15 4.65 -21.52
CA SER A 127 21.63 5.88 -22.12
C SER A 127 20.57 6.70 -22.85
N ALA A 128 19.36 6.17 -23.01
CA ALA A 128 18.23 6.91 -23.58
C ALA A 128 17.50 7.69 -22.47
N SER A 129 16.85 8.80 -22.82
CA SER A 129 16.09 9.63 -21.88
C SER A 129 14.90 10.33 -22.56
N GLY A 130 14.25 11.27 -21.88
CA GLY A 130 13.21 12.11 -22.46
C GLY A 130 11.97 11.32 -22.89
N GLU A 131 11.50 11.56 -24.10
CA GLU A 131 10.31 10.93 -24.69
C GLU A 131 10.62 9.58 -25.36
N PHE A 132 11.85 9.06 -25.23
CA PHE A 132 12.19 7.75 -25.78
C PHE A 132 11.42 6.64 -25.06
N VAL A 133 10.87 5.71 -25.83
CA VAL A 133 10.17 4.53 -25.31
C VAL A 133 10.77 3.24 -25.87
N ALA A 134 11.22 2.35 -25.00
CA ALA A 134 11.52 0.97 -25.37
C ALA A 134 10.26 0.10 -25.20
N ASN A 135 9.80 -0.52 -26.29
CA ASN A 135 8.71 -1.50 -26.27
C ASN A 135 9.31 -2.89 -26.39
N VAL A 136 9.28 -3.66 -25.32
CA VAL A 136 9.85 -5.02 -25.26
C VAL A 136 8.73 -6.03 -25.09
N ASP A 137 8.55 -6.93 -26.05
CA ASP A 137 7.68 -8.10 -25.95
C ASP A 137 8.54 -9.36 -25.86
N ASN A 138 8.62 -9.96 -24.67
CA ASN A 138 9.41 -11.14 -24.40
C ASN A 138 8.52 -12.36 -24.14
N ALA A 139 8.47 -13.28 -25.11
CA ALA A 139 7.94 -14.62 -24.94
C ALA A 139 9.04 -15.69 -24.74
N GLY A 140 10.29 -15.34 -25.08
CA GLY A 140 11.46 -16.21 -24.96
C GLY A 140 12.25 -15.99 -23.67
N SER A 141 13.57 -15.91 -23.80
CA SER A 141 14.49 -15.74 -22.66
C SER A 141 15.42 -14.53 -22.84
N ILE A 142 15.44 -13.65 -21.85
CA ILE A 142 16.40 -12.54 -21.70
C ILE A 142 17.23 -12.81 -20.43
N VAL A 143 18.56 -12.94 -20.57
CA VAL A 143 19.42 -13.38 -19.47
C VAL A 143 20.74 -12.63 -19.46
N SER A 144 21.04 -11.95 -18.36
CA SER A 144 22.42 -11.60 -18.03
C SER A 144 22.98 -12.55 -16.98
N GLN A 145 24.24 -12.98 -17.16
CA GLN A 145 24.88 -13.87 -16.19
C GLN A 145 25.30 -13.13 -14.92
N ILE A 146 25.75 -11.88 -14.99
CA ILE A 146 26.32 -11.17 -13.83
C ILE A 146 25.84 -9.73 -13.66
N SER A 147 25.03 -9.21 -14.56
CA SER A 147 24.47 -7.86 -14.48
C SER A 147 22.94 -7.94 -14.59
N ASP A 148 22.30 -6.78 -14.72
CA ASP A 148 20.86 -6.70 -14.91
C ASP A 148 20.43 -7.42 -16.19
N GLY A 149 19.24 -8.05 -16.15
CA GLY A 149 18.63 -8.58 -17.36
C GLY A 149 18.35 -7.45 -18.35
N ILE A 150 17.65 -6.43 -17.88
CA ILE A 150 17.27 -5.25 -18.64
C ILE A 150 17.60 -4.01 -17.80
N ARG A 151 18.20 -3.00 -18.42
CA ARG A 151 18.45 -1.69 -17.81
C ARG A 151 17.93 -0.57 -18.70
N ILE A 152 17.19 0.39 -18.15
CA ILE A 152 16.54 1.48 -18.91
C ILE A 152 16.78 2.86 -18.29
N GLY A 153 16.93 3.90 -19.12
CA GLY A 153 17.08 5.30 -18.66
C GLY A 153 15.97 6.27 -19.09
N GLY A 154 15.04 5.81 -19.94
CA GLY A 154 13.90 6.58 -20.42
C GLY A 154 12.57 5.90 -20.07
N GLY A 155 11.56 6.06 -20.92
CA GLY A 155 10.32 5.29 -20.80
C GLY A 155 10.51 3.84 -21.26
N MET A 156 9.85 2.90 -20.60
CA MET A 156 9.71 1.52 -21.09
C MET A 156 8.29 1.01 -20.96
N GLN A 157 7.87 0.25 -21.96
CA GLN A 157 6.76 -0.69 -21.85
C GLN A 157 7.30 -2.10 -22.08
N LEU A 158 7.15 -2.96 -21.08
CA LEU A 158 7.60 -4.35 -21.13
C LEU A 158 6.39 -5.27 -21.00
N VAL A 159 6.22 -6.18 -21.94
CA VAL A 159 5.33 -7.34 -21.83
C VAL A 159 6.21 -8.58 -21.72
N ASN A 160 6.09 -9.33 -20.63
CA ASN A 160 6.86 -10.54 -20.41
C ASN A 160 5.91 -11.74 -20.22
N SER A 161 5.90 -12.64 -21.20
CA SER A 161 5.29 -13.98 -21.08
C SER A 161 6.33 -15.10 -20.99
N GLY A 162 7.61 -14.78 -21.20
CA GLY A 162 8.75 -15.67 -21.10
C GLY A 162 9.52 -15.51 -19.78
N ALA A 163 10.85 -15.56 -19.87
CA ALA A 163 11.75 -15.43 -18.72
C ALA A 163 12.72 -14.25 -18.87
N ILE A 164 12.84 -13.45 -17.80
CA ILE A 164 13.85 -12.41 -17.64
C ILE A 164 14.67 -12.74 -16.40
N ARG A 165 16.00 -12.74 -16.54
CA ARG A 165 16.94 -13.03 -15.45
C ARG A 165 18.12 -12.05 -15.44
N GLY A 166 18.26 -11.30 -14.35
CA GLY A 166 19.52 -10.67 -13.96
C GLY A 166 20.26 -11.58 -13.00
N GLY A 167 21.58 -11.72 -13.18
CA GLY A 167 22.39 -12.55 -12.29
C GLY A 167 22.06 -14.04 -12.37
N ALA A 168 22.39 -14.68 -13.49
CA ALA A 168 22.17 -16.12 -13.72
C ALA A 168 23.43 -17.01 -13.53
N ALA A 169 24.56 -16.41 -13.15
CA ALA A 169 25.80 -17.14 -12.90
C ALA A 169 25.66 -18.11 -11.71
N ALA A 170 26.57 -19.10 -11.65
CA ALA A 170 26.60 -20.07 -10.56
C ALA A 170 26.94 -19.44 -9.19
N SER A 171 27.55 -18.25 -9.20
CA SER A 171 27.81 -17.44 -8.01
C SER A 171 26.85 -16.27 -8.01
N TYR A 172 26.20 -16.06 -6.86
CA TYR A 172 25.27 -14.98 -6.61
C TYR A 172 25.92 -13.59 -6.80
N VAL A 173 25.25 -12.67 -7.52
CA VAL A 173 25.75 -11.32 -7.82
C VAL A 173 24.85 -10.23 -7.24
N GLN A 174 25.39 -9.47 -6.28
CA GLN A 174 24.63 -8.53 -5.45
C GLN A 174 23.94 -7.37 -6.18
N GLY A 175 24.39 -6.98 -7.37
CA GLY A 175 23.86 -5.80 -8.06
C GLY A 175 22.98 -6.11 -9.26
N ALA A 176 22.64 -7.39 -9.49
CA ALA A 176 22.00 -7.82 -10.72
C ALA A 176 20.49 -7.96 -10.54
N ASP A 177 19.75 -7.03 -11.13
CA ASP A 177 18.30 -6.98 -11.08
C ASP A 177 17.67 -7.64 -12.32
N GLY A 178 16.46 -8.19 -12.19
CA GLY A 178 15.74 -8.68 -13.37
C GLY A 178 15.51 -7.55 -14.37
N VAL A 179 15.00 -6.42 -13.85
CA VAL A 179 14.80 -5.16 -14.57
C VAL A 179 15.23 -4.00 -13.69
N GLN A 180 16.14 -3.15 -14.18
CA GLN A 180 16.59 -1.92 -13.54
C GLN A 180 16.05 -0.70 -14.30
N ILE A 181 15.33 0.17 -13.60
CA ILE A 181 14.86 1.48 -14.07
C ILE A 181 15.74 2.55 -13.42
N GLU A 182 16.49 3.30 -14.22
CA GLU A 182 17.41 4.31 -13.69
C GLU A 182 16.68 5.54 -13.10
N ASP A 183 17.44 6.37 -12.39
CA ASP A 183 16.95 7.61 -11.80
C ASP A 183 16.23 8.51 -12.81
N GLY A 184 15.07 9.03 -12.41
CA GLY A 184 14.22 9.89 -13.24
C GLY A 184 13.55 9.19 -14.42
N ALA A 185 13.71 7.88 -14.58
CA ALA A 185 13.08 7.09 -15.64
C ALA A 185 11.71 6.55 -15.20
N SER A 186 10.97 5.96 -16.14
CA SER A 186 9.67 5.33 -15.84
C SER A 186 9.49 4.05 -16.62
N GLY A 187 8.87 3.06 -16.00
CA GLY A 187 8.64 1.75 -16.62
C GLY A 187 7.26 1.20 -16.28
N LEU A 188 6.56 0.72 -17.31
CA LEU A 188 5.32 -0.04 -17.18
C LEU A 188 5.59 -1.49 -17.60
N ILE A 189 5.46 -2.41 -16.66
CA ILE A 189 5.84 -3.81 -16.79
C ILE A 189 4.61 -4.69 -16.62
N PHE A 190 4.24 -5.40 -17.67
CA PHE A 190 3.19 -6.41 -17.69
C PHE A 190 3.86 -7.79 -17.67
N ASN A 191 3.91 -8.43 -16.51
CA ASN A 191 4.31 -9.82 -16.41
C ASN A 191 3.07 -10.71 -16.62
N ALA A 192 2.91 -11.19 -17.85
CA ALA A 192 1.78 -11.98 -18.29
C ALA A 192 1.74 -13.36 -17.60
N ALA A 193 0.61 -14.06 -17.74
CA ALA A 193 0.44 -15.39 -17.15
C ALA A 193 1.57 -16.36 -17.55
N GLY A 194 2.26 -16.93 -16.55
CA GLY A 194 3.41 -17.83 -16.72
C GLY A 194 4.76 -17.12 -16.92
N GLY A 195 4.75 -15.79 -17.07
CA GLY A 195 5.95 -14.97 -17.14
C GLY A 195 6.75 -14.99 -15.83
N VAL A 196 8.07 -15.01 -15.96
CA VAL A 196 9.01 -15.06 -14.82
C VAL A 196 10.02 -13.94 -14.92
N ILE A 197 10.13 -13.12 -13.87
CA ILE A 197 11.17 -12.11 -13.71
C ILE A 197 11.95 -12.42 -12.43
N VAL A 198 13.27 -12.54 -12.55
CA VAL A 198 14.15 -12.87 -11.41
C VAL A 198 15.40 -12.00 -11.46
N GLY A 199 15.73 -11.33 -10.37
CA GLY A 199 17.09 -10.84 -10.13
C GLY A 199 17.85 -11.75 -9.19
N ASP A 200 19.17 -11.56 -9.15
CA ASP A 200 19.91 -11.92 -7.95
C ASP A 200 19.46 -10.96 -6.83
N ARG A 201 19.49 -9.64 -7.02
CA ARG A 201 19.08 -8.66 -5.98
C ARG A 201 17.57 -8.46 -5.97
N HIS A 202 17.04 -7.58 -6.82
CA HIS A 202 15.61 -7.32 -6.96
C HIS A 202 15.03 -7.98 -8.22
N GLY A 203 13.74 -8.34 -8.17
CA GLY A 203 13.04 -8.75 -9.38
C GLY A 203 12.95 -7.58 -10.37
N ILE A 204 12.45 -6.45 -9.86
CA ILE A 204 12.35 -5.16 -10.54
C ILE A 204 12.81 -4.11 -9.54
N ASN A 205 13.65 -3.18 -9.97
CA ASN A 205 14.08 -2.03 -9.17
C ASN A 205 13.97 -0.73 -9.96
N ALA A 206 13.61 0.35 -9.28
CA ALA A 206 13.52 1.67 -9.86
C ALA A 206 14.19 2.71 -8.95
N GLY A 207 15.09 3.51 -9.52
CA GLY A 207 15.92 4.45 -8.76
C GLY A 207 15.19 5.72 -8.28
N LEU A 208 15.97 6.73 -7.91
CA LEU A 208 15.43 7.98 -7.36
C LEU A 208 14.61 8.75 -8.39
N ASP A 209 13.59 9.48 -7.92
CA ASP A 209 12.69 10.29 -8.76
C ASP A 209 12.05 9.49 -9.91
N SER A 210 11.99 8.17 -9.80
CA SER A 210 11.42 7.28 -10.82
C SER A 210 9.97 6.91 -10.50
N SER A 211 9.31 6.31 -11.49
CA SER A 211 7.98 5.72 -11.29
C SER A 211 7.91 4.34 -11.94
N VAL A 212 7.47 3.37 -11.16
CA VAL A 212 7.30 1.99 -11.62
C VAL A 212 5.83 1.57 -11.61
N GLY A 213 5.36 1.05 -12.74
CA GLY A 213 4.07 0.38 -12.87
C GLY A 213 4.29 -1.11 -13.12
N VAL A 214 3.72 -1.97 -12.29
CA VAL A 214 3.80 -3.44 -12.43
C VAL A 214 2.41 -4.05 -12.44
N ILE A 215 2.11 -4.83 -13.47
CA ILE A 215 0.95 -5.70 -13.53
C ILE A 215 1.44 -7.13 -13.64
N ASN A 216 1.27 -7.90 -12.57
CA ASN A 216 1.65 -9.32 -12.51
C ASN A 216 0.40 -10.18 -12.62
N GLU A 217 0.18 -10.79 -13.78
CA GLU A 217 -1.01 -11.61 -14.02
C GLU A 217 -1.00 -12.92 -13.21
N ALA A 218 -2.15 -13.60 -13.18
CA ALA A 218 -2.28 -14.88 -12.50
C ALA A 218 -1.24 -15.88 -13.04
N SER A 219 -0.57 -16.61 -12.14
CA SER A 219 0.57 -17.49 -12.43
C SER A 219 1.88 -16.82 -12.89
N GLY A 220 1.90 -15.49 -13.04
CA GLY A 220 3.15 -14.73 -13.16
C GLY A 220 3.94 -14.75 -11.85
N SER A 221 5.27 -14.71 -11.96
CA SER A 221 6.20 -14.73 -10.83
C SER A 221 7.26 -13.64 -10.95
N ILE A 222 7.40 -12.82 -9.91
CA ILE A 222 8.46 -11.82 -9.78
C ILE A 222 9.24 -12.10 -8.50
N VAL A 223 10.57 -12.17 -8.60
CA VAL A 223 11.44 -12.61 -7.50
C VAL A 223 12.72 -11.77 -7.40
N GLY A 224 12.92 -11.13 -6.24
CA GLY A 224 14.23 -10.69 -5.77
C GLY A 224 14.84 -11.75 -4.85
N ARG A 225 16.12 -12.11 -5.02
CA ARG A 225 16.78 -13.17 -4.24
C ARG A 225 17.58 -12.65 -3.04
N ASN A 226 17.94 -11.36 -3.03
CA ASN A 226 18.58 -10.64 -1.92
C ASN A 226 18.11 -9.18 -1.89
N GLY A 227 16.81 -9.02 -1.86
CA GLY A 227 16.15 -7.74 -2.03
C GLY A 227 14.70 -7.97 -2.41
N SER A 228 14.04 -6.86 -2.68
CA SER A 228 12.61 -6.83 -2.91
C SER A 228 12.19 -7.51 -4.21
N GLY A 229 10.98 -8.08 -4.24
CA GLY A 229 10.37 -8.54 -5.48
C GLY A 229 10.21 -7.39 -6.47
N VAL A 230 9.65 -6.29 -5.98
CA VAL A 230 9.53 -5.00 -6.69
C VAL A 230 10.00 -3.90 -5.74
N GLY A 231 11.00 -3.12 -6.15
CA GLY A 231 11.57 -1.98 -5.43
C GLY A 231 11.41 -0.67 -6.18
N SER A 232 11.23 0.45 -5.47
CA SER A 232 11.27 1.80 -6.04
C SER A 232 11.66 2.86 -5.01
N ASP A 233 12.69 3.66 -5.31
CA ASP A 233 13.06 4.84 -4.51
C ASP A 233 12.16 6.07 -4.86
N GLY A 234 10.96 5.80 -5.37
CA GLY A 234 10.05 6.75 -6.02
C GLY A 234 8.60 6.28 -5.89
N THR A 235 7.74 6.61 -6.85
CA THR A 235 6.31 6.17 -6.78
C THR A 235 6.09 4.81 -7.41
N GLY A 236 5.12 4.06 -6.88
CA GLY A 236 4.85 2.69 -7.31
C GLY A 236 3.37 2.39 -7.53
N LEU A 237 3.03 1.85 -8.70
CA LEU A 237 1.75 1.20 -8.96
C LEU A 237 1.97 -0.30 -9.12
N VAL A 238 1.38 -1.14 -8.26
CA VAL A 238 1.47 -2.60 -8.37
C VAL A 238 0.09 -3.25 -8.36
N VAL A 239 -0.25 -3.97 -9.43
CA VAL A 239 -1.44 -4.83 -9.50
C VAL A 239 -0.99 -6.28 -9.59
N ASN A 240 -1.24 -7.06 -8.54
CA ASN A 240 -0.75 -8.43 -8.43
C ASN A 240 -1.88 -9.46 -8.39
N TYR A 241 -1.96 -10.31 -9.41
CA TYR A 241 -2.76 -11.54 -9.44
C TYR A 241 -1.89 -12.79 -9.26
N GLY A 242 -0.58 -12.68 -9.47
CA GLY A 242 0.39 -13.76 -9.38
C GLY A 242 1.08 -13.85 -8.03
N VAL A 243 2.39 -14.13 -8.06
CA VAL A 243 3.25 -14.17 -6.88
C VAL A 243 4.39 -13.16 -7.02
N ILE A 244 4.53 -12.27 -6.04
CA ILE A 244 5.68 -11.39 -5.88
C ILE A 244 6.42 -11.82 -4.61
N THR A 245 7.75 -11.98 -4.69
CA THR A 245 8.55 -12.43 -3.56
C THR A 245 9.87 -11.68 -3.44
N GLY A 246 10.15 -11.17 -2.25
CA GLY A 246 11.51 -10.90 -1.80
C GLY A 246 12.05 -12.07 -0.99
N PHE A 247 13.30 -12.43 -1.26
CA PHE A 247 14.05 -13.41 -0.49
C PHE A 247 15.36 -12.81 -0.01
N PHE A 248 15.95 -13.57 0.91
CA PHE A 248 17.32 -13.45 1.37
C PHE A 248 18.10 -14.77 1.10
N ALA A 249 17.86 -15.41 -0.04
CA ALA A 249 18.42 -16.75 -0.31
C ALA A 249 18.99 -16.88 -1.71
N ASP A 250 20.13 -17.57 -1.81
CA ASP A 250 20.78 -17.91 -3.06
C ASP A 250 19.89 -18.81 -3.95
N ALA A 251 20.36 -19.13 -5.16
CA ALA A 251 19.63 -20.01 -6.08
C ALA A 251 19.34 -21.41 -5.51
N ALA A 252 20.04 -21.85 -4.45
CA ALA A 252 19.84 -23.12 -3.76
C ALA A 252 18.94 -23.01 -2.52
N GLY A 253 18.43 -21.81 -2.19
CA GLY A 253 17.61 -21.55 -1.01
C GLY A 253 18.41 -21.48 0.29
N SER A 254 19.73 -21.30 0.21
CA SER A 254 20.62 -21.10 1.35
C SER A 254 20.83 -19.60 1.59
N ASP A 255 21.08 -19.23 2.84
CA ASP A 255 21.59 -17.90 3.20
C ASP A 255 22.83 -17.57 2.34
N ILE A 256 22.79 -16.43 1.65
CA ILE A 256 23.86 -15.97 0.74
C ILE A 256 25.20 -15.87 1.49
N ASN A 257 25.17 -15.55 2.79
CA ASN A 257 26.34 -15.36 3.64
C ASN A 257 26.78 -16.62 4.39
N GLY A 258 26.04 -17.73 4.26
CA GLY A 258 26.16 -18.90 5.12
C GLY A 258 25.73 -18.60 6.57
N SER A 259 25.51 -19.65 7.37
CA SER A 259 24.84 -19.58 8.69
C SER A 259 25.59 -18.84 9.82
N THR A 260 26.49 -17.89 9.53
CA THR A 260 27.30 -17.17 10.51
C THR A 260 26.65 -15.86 10.93
N SER A 261 26.09 -15.85 12.13
CA SER A 261 25.57 -14.68 12.82
C SER A 261 26.66 -13.62 13.11
N GLY A 262 26.38 -12.34 12.83
CA GLY A 262 26.97 -11.21 13.58
C GLY A 262 27.96 -10.31 12.85
N ALA A 263 27.63 -9.80 11.66
CA ALA A 263 28.30 -8.62 11.12
C ALA A 263 27.33 -7.42 11.14
N ASP A 264 27.70 -6.39 11.89
CA ASP A 264 26.84 -5.25 12.27
C ASP A 264 26.50 -4.27 11.12
N ASN A 265 26.73 -4.64 9.86
CA ASN A 265 26.42 -3.83 8.66
C ASN A 265 25.75 -4.65 7.54
N GLY A 266 25.15 -5.81 7.86
CA GLY A 266 24.56 -6.70 6.85
C GLY A 266 25.52 -7.31 5.83
N GLY A 267 26.83 -7.07 5.97
CA GLY A 267 27.85 -7.72 5.15
C GLY A 267 28.36 -8.97 5.84
N GLY A 268 28.03 -10.16 5.34
CA GLY A 268 28.66 -11.41 5.78
C GLY A 268 30.19 -11.39 5.60
N PRO A 269 30.90 -12.45 6.03
CA PRO A 269 32.36 -12.59 5.85
C PRO A 269 32.84 -12.54 4.38
N ASP A 270 31.93 -12.58 3.41
CA ASP A 270 32.15 -12.49 1.98
C ASP A 270 32.04 -11.06 1.41
N GLY A 271 31.54 -10.10 2.19
CA GLY A 271 31.42 -8.69 1.82
C GLY A 271 30.19 -8.33 0.99
N VAL A 272 29.14 -9.16 0.98
CA VAL A 272 27.86 -8.87 0.32
C VAL A 272 26.88 -8.30 1.34
N ASN A 273 26.35 -7.09 1.12
CA ASN A 273 25.28 -6.52 1.94
C ASN A 273 23.95 -7.25 1.67
N ASP A 274 23.27 -7.59 2.75
CA ASP A 274 21.94 -8.18 2.77
C ASP A 274 20.89 -7.13 2.36
N GLY A 275 20.00 -7.51 1.44
CA GLY A 275 18.80 -6.72 1.16
C GLY A 275 17.74 -6.90 2.26
N ASP A 276 16.74 -6.03 2.27
CA ASP A 276 15.55 -6.11 3.13
C ASP A 276 14.77 -7.43 2.96
N GLY A 277 14.68 -7.92 1.72
CA GLY A 277 13.98 -9.15 1.35
C GLY A 277 12.46 -8.98 1.25
N ASP A 278 12.00 -7.77 0.91
CA ASP A 278 10.58 -7.42 0.94
C ASP A 278 9.79 -7.96 -0.25
N GLY A 279 8.51 -8.22 -0.07
CA GLY A 279 7.66 -8.52 -1.22
C GLY A 279 7.65 -7.35 -2.20
N ILE A 280 7.26 -6.19 -1.71
CA ILE A 280 7.24 -4.90 -2.41
C ILE A 280 7.85 -3.85 -1.47
N ASP A 281 8.67 -2.97 -2.01
CA ASP A 281 9.32 -1.87 -1.30
C ASP A 281 9.21 -0.58 -2.15
N ILE A 282 8.47 0.42 -1.69
CA ILE A 282 8.20 1.66 -2.43
C ILE A 282 8.40 2.86 -1.50
N ASP A 283 9.53 3.55 -1.57
CA ASP A 283 9.85 4.69 -0.71
C ASP A 283 8.86 5.87 -0.85
N GLY A 284 8.29 6.03 -2.03
CA GLY A 284 7.32 7.09 -2.32
C GLY A 284 5.86 6.66 -2.10
N GLU A 285 4.96 7.40 -2.72
CA GLU A 285 3.52 7.08 -2.68
C GLU A 285 3.25 5.77 -3.45
N ALA A 286 2.61 4.81 -2.77
CA ALA A 286 2.29 3.51 -3.32
C ALA A 286 0.80 3.37 -3.65
N THR A 287 0.48 2.71 -4.76
CA THR A 287 -0.85 2.20 -5.08
C THR A 287 -0.75 0.70 -5.35
N ILE A 288 -1.20 -0.13 -4.40
CA ILE A 288 -1.03 -1.58 -4.45
C ILE A 288 -2.39 -2.27 -4.42
N GLN A 289 -2.68 -3.07 -5.45
CA GLN A 289 -3.86 -3.92 -5.55
C GLN A 289 -3.45 -5.39 -5.59
N ASN A 290 -3.67 -6.10 -4.49
CA ASN A 290 -3.28 -7.50 -4.37
C ASN A 290 -4.49 -8.44 -4.45
N TYR A 291 -4.54 -9.23 -5.52
CA TYR A 291 -5.44 -10.36 -5.73
C TYR A 291 -4.73 -11.71 -5.53
N GLY A 292 -3.39 -11.71 -5.52
CA GLY A 292 -2.54 -12.89 -5.46
C GLY A 292 -1.80 -13.04 -4.13
N VAL A 293 -0.51 -13.33 -4.22
CA VAL A 293 0.38 -13.47 -3.05
C VAL A 293 1.54 -12.49 -3.15
N ILE A 294 1.72 -11.69 -2.12
CA ILE A 294 2.92 -10.87 -1.89
C ILE A 294 3.59 -11.42 -0.64
N ARG A 295 4.92 -11.61 -0.68
CA ARG A 295 5.65 -12.12 0.46
C ARG A 295 7.09 -11.63 0.58
N GLY A 296 7.48 -11.17 1.76
CA GLY A 296 8.87 -11.04 2.20
C GLY A 296 9.24 -12.25 3.06
N LEU A 297 10.25 -13.01 2.63
CA LEU A 297 10.53 -14.33 3.21
C LEU A 297 11.85 -14.44 3.96
N GLY A 298 12.70 -13.43 3.97
CA GLY A 298 13.96 -13.51 4.69
C GLY A 298 14.55 -12.14 4.97
N ALA A 299 14.94 -11.93 6.22
CA ALA A 299 15.49 -10.69 6.73
C ALA A 299 16.95 -10.92 7.11
N GLY A 300 17.85 -10.14 6.52
CA GLY A 300 19.29 -10.15 6.82
C GLY A 300 19.78 -8.71 6.93
N GLY A 301 20.86 -8.51 7.69
CA GLY A 301 21.52 -7.21 7.82
C GLY A 301 20.74 -6.09 8.48
N THR A 302 21.16 -4.86 8.18
CA THR A 302 20.61 -3.60 8.70
C THR A 302 20.20 -2.72 7.54
N GLY A 303 19.02 -2.10 7.63
CA GLY A 303 18.53 -1.10 6.70
C GLY A 303 19.46 0.11 6.60
N SER A 304 19.16 1.00 5.64
CA SER A 304 19.83 2.29 5.45
C SER A 304 19.82 3.16 6.73
N ASP A 305 18.81 2.93 7.56
CA ASP A 305 18.54 3.54 8.86
C ASP A 305 19.35 2.94 10.03
N GLY A 306 20.10 1.86 9.78
CA GLY A 306 20.89 1.13 10.76
C GLY A 306 20.09 0.19 11.68
N LEU A 307 18.79 -0.01 11.44
CA LEU A 307 17.98 -0.98 12.16
C LEU A 307 18.01 -2.35 11.46
N PRO A 308 17.85 -3.47 12.17
CA PRO A 308 17.77 -4.78 11.52
C PRO A 308 16.59 -4.84 10.55
N ASN A 309 16.83 -5.30 9.32
CA ASN A 309 15.75 -5.57 8.36
C ASN A 309 14.79 -6.61 8.93
N THR A 310 13.50 -6.53 8.61
CA THR A 310 12.52 -7.50 9.10
C THR A 310 11.79 -8.30 8.02
N ALA A 311 12.01 -7.99 6.73
CA ALA A 311 11.46 -8.67 5.57
C ALA A 311 9.93 -8.63 5.57
N GLU A 312 9.44 -7.49 5.11
CA GLU A 312 8.08 -7.07 5.04
C GLU A 312 7.35 -7.75 3.87
N GLY A 313 6.05 -7.97 4.01
CA GLY A 313 5.24 -8.22 2.83
C GLY A 313 5.26 -7.01 1.89
N ILE A 314 5.01 -5.83 2.47
CA ILE A 314 5.07 -4.54 1.80
C ILE A 314 5.76 -3.54 2.74
N ALA A 315 6.77 -2.83 2.26
CA ALA A 315 7.26 -1.58 2.82
C ALA A 315 6.85 -0.43 1.88
N ALA A 316 6.34 0.69 2.43
CA ALA A 316 5.96 1.84 1.61
C ALA A 316 6.00 3.19 2.33
N GLY A 317 6.19 4.27 1.55
CA GLY A 317 6.07 5.68 1.96
C GLY A 317 4.68 6.16 2.36
N GLY A 318 3.66 5.30 2.25
CA GLY A 318 2.23 5.61 2.38
C GLY A 318 1.45 5.33 1.10
N GLY A 319 0.22 5.83 1.02
CA GLY A 319 -0.70 5.66 -0.11
C GLY A 319 -1.74 4.55 0.06
N ASP A 320 -2.25 4.02 -1.06
CA ASP A 320 -3.39 3.12 -1.09
C ASP A 320 -2.96 1.65 -1.22
N ILE A 321 -3.33 0.81 -0.26
CA ILE A 321 -3.07 -0.64 -0.28
C ILE A 321 -4.38 -1.42 -0.14
N THR A 322 -4.79 -2.11 -1.21
CA THR A 322 -5.97 -2.98 -1.21
C THR A 322 -5.57 -4.46 -1.31
N ASN A 323 -5.92 -5.25 -0.30
CA ASN A 323 -5.75 -6.70 -0.28
C ASN A 323 -7.11 -7.41 -0.43
N PHE A 324 -7.38 -7.92 -1.62
CA PHE A 324 -8.67 -8.49 -1.98
C PHE A 324 -8.95 -9.84 -1.33
N ALA A 325 -10.23 -10.24 -1.31
CA ALA A 325 -10.67 -11.50 -0.76
C ALA A 325 -9.91 -12.70 -1.39
N GLY A 326 -9.34 -13.55 -0.52
CA GLY A 326 -8.53 -14.70 -0.94
C GLY A 326 -7.06 -14.40 -1.23
N ALA A 327 -6.69 -13.11 -1.33
CA ALA A 327 -5.31 -12.68 -1.48
C ALA A 327 -4.55 -12.73 -0.14
N ARG A 328 -3.22 -12.76 -0.23
CA ARG A 328 -2.33 -12.84 0.94
C ARG A 328 -1.16 -11.89 0.83
N ILE A 329 -0.92 -11.16 1.91
CA ILE A 329 0.30 -10.41 2.19
C ILE A 329 0.96 -11.05 3.41
N TYR A 330 2.25 -11.36 3.31
CA TYR A 330 3.00 -12.01 4.39
C TYR A 330 4.43 -11.51 4.46
N GLY A 331 4.87 -11.04 5.61
CA GLY A 331 6.30 -10.86 5.88
C GLY A 331 6.79 -11.73 7.02
N ALA A 332 8.09 -12.07 6.99
CA ALA A 332 8.74 -12.81 8.06
C ALA A 332 8.79 -11.98 9.36
N GLY A 333 8.96 -10.67 9.22
CA GLY A 333 8.86 -9.68 10.29
C GLY A 333 7.47 -9.09 10.36
N LEU A 334 7.27 -8.01 9.61
CA LEU A 334 6.01 -7.27 9.50
C LEU A 334 5.20 -7.71 8.27
N GLY A 335 3.87 -7.69 8.34
CA GLY A 335 3.05 -7.90 7.15
C GLY A 335 3.15 -6.69 6.21
N ILE A 336 2.90 -5.51 6.75
CA ILE A 336 3.04 -4.21 6.10
C ILE A 336 3.78 -3.27 7.06
N LEU A 337 4.75 -2.53 6.54
CA LEU A 337 5.41 -1.40 7.18
C LEU A 337 5.15 -0.15 6.35
N ILE A 338 4.72 0.92 7.01
CA ILE A 338 4.63 2.25 6.42
C ILE A 338 5.61 3.15 7.16
N ASP A 339 6.58 3.71 6.45
CA ASP A 339 7.62 4.62 6.96
C ASP A 339 8.25 5.41 5.81
N ASP A 340 9.28 6.22 6.08
CA ASP A 340 10.00 7.00 5.05
C ASP A 340 11.25 6.31 4.50
N SER A 341 11.32 4.97 4.60
CA SER A 341 12.53 4.18 4.35
C SER A 341 13.77 4.60 5.17
N SER A 342 13.56 5.42 6.21
CA SER A 342 14.53 5.97 7.14
C SER A 342 13.98 5.93 8.59
N GLN A 343 14.60 6.66 9.53
CA GLN A 343 14.07 6.77 10.91
C GLN A 343 12.97 7.84 11.06
N GLY A 344 12.35 8.28 9.96
CA GLY A 344 11.35 9.35 9.94
C GLY A 344 9.95 8.84 9.64
N ASP A 345 9.02 9.78 9.64
CA ASP A 345 7.61 9.51 9.40
C ASP A 345 7.33 9.45 7.90
N ALA A 346 6.47 8.51 7.52
CA ALA A 346 6.03 8.28 6.16
C ALA A 346 5.58 9.60 5.48
N PRO A 347 6.05 9.89 4.25
CA PRO A 347 5.76 11.16 3.59
C PRO A 347 4.33 11.29 3.05
N PHE A 348 3.52 10.23 3.07
CA PHE A 348 2.16 10.21 2.51
C PHE A 348 1.14 9.57 3.47
N GLU A 349 -0.08 10.07 3.45
CA GLU A 349 -1.26 9.49 4.12
C GLU A 349 -1.53 8.08 3.59
N THR A 350 -2.04 7.19 4.45
CA THR A 350 -2.23 5.77 4.13
C THR A 350 -3.67 5.32 4.29
N THR A 351 -4.17 4.62 3.28
CA THR A 351 -5.39 3.81 3.38
C THR A 351 -5.11 2.34 3.08
N ILE A 352 -5.45 1.46 4.03
CA ILE A 352 -5.34 0.00 3.88
C ILE A 352 -6.72 -0.64 3.92
N GLU A 353 -7.14 -1.23 2.79
CA GLU A 353 -8.35 -2.02 2.69
C GLU A 353 -8.02 -3.52 2.65
N ASN A 354 -8.45 -4.28 3.66
CA ASN A 354 -8.17 -5.71 3.74
C ASN A 354 -9.45 -6.55 3.76
N ALA A 355 -9.70 -7.28 2.68
CA ALA A 355 -10.66 -8.40 2.61
C ALA A 355 -9.94 -9.77 2.59
N GLY A 356 -8.63 -9.79 2.36
CA GLY A 356 -7.79 -10.98 2.29
C GLY A 356 -7.18 -11.39 3.64
N THR A 357 -5.93 -11.84 3.60
CA THR A 357 -5.11 -12.07 4.80
C THR A 357 -3.85 -11.22 4.77
N ILE A 358 -3.63 -10.42 5.82
CA ILE A 358 -2.34 -9.76 6.10
C ILE A 358 -1.74 -10.46 7.32
N GLN A 359 -0.46 -10.83 7.23
CA GLN A 359 0.20 -11.56 8.32
C GLN A 359 1.65 -11.10 8.52
N GLY A 360 1.94 -10.68 9.75
CA GLY A 360 3.30 -10.56 10.26
C GLY A 360 3.77 -11.88 10.87
N GLY A 361 5.03 -12.23 10.67
CA GLY A 361 5.62 -13.45 11.21
C GLY A 361 6.01 -13.29 12.67
N SER A 362 7.00 -12.44 12.93
CA SER A 362 7.58 -12.23 14.27
C SER A 362 7.08 -10.97 14.98
N SER A 363 6.52 -10.00 14.23
CA SER A 363 6.11 -8.68 14.72
C SER A 363 4.66 -8.36 14.31
N TYR A 364 4.29 -7.08 14.23
CA TYR A 364 2.97 -6.62 13.81
C TYR A 364 2.57 -7.16 12.43
N ALA A 365 1.27 -7.30 12.21
CA ALA A 365 0.76 -7.49 10.85
C ALA A 365 0.82 -6.19 10.06
N ILE A 366 0.55 -5.06 10.70
CA ILE A 366 0.64 -3.72 10.12
C ILE A 366 1.30 -2.81 11.14
N LYS A 367 2.32 -2.07 10.71
CA LYS A 367 2.93 -0.99 11.49
C LYS A 367 2.98 0.25 10.62
N ILE A 368 2.47 1.36 11.15
CA ILE A 368 2.50 2.66 10.50
C ILE A 368 3.34 3.61 11.37
N VAL A 369 4.30 4.28 10.74
CA VAL A 369 5.12 5.36 11.31
C VAL A 369 4.84 6.58 10.46
N SER A 370 3.91 7.41 10.91
CA SER A 370 3.29 8.49 10.14
C SER A 370 2.77 9.55 11.10
N ASP A 371 2.71 10.79 10.65
CA ASP A 371 2.05 11.91 11.35
C ASP A 371 0.70 12.30 10.70
N PHE A 372 0.21 11.47 9.77
CA PHE A 372 -1.06 11.65 9.06
C PHE A 372 -2.20 10.88 9.74
N ASP A 373 -3.43 11.26 9.37
CA ASP A 373 -4.63 10.53 9.77
C ASP A 373 -4.77 9.28 8.86
N ASP A 374 -4.36 8.12 9.35
CA ASP A 374 -4.33 6.89 8.55
C ASP A 374 -5.58 6.03 8.76
N VAL A 375 -5.98 5.30 7.72
CA VAL A 375 -7.22 4.50 7.72
C VAL A 375 -6.92 3.03 7.43
N ILE A 376 -7.41 2.13 8.30
CA ILE A 376 -7.42 0.69 8.07
C ILE A 376 -8.86 0.17 8.09
N ILE A 377 -9.33 -0.37 6.97
CA ILE A 377 -10.64 -1.02 6.85
C ILE A 377 -10.42 -2.54 6.74
N ASN A 378 -10.92 -3.30 7.71
CA ASN A 378 -10.74 -4.75 7.73
C ASN A 378 -12.07 -5.51 7.65
N SER A 379 -12.28 -6.22 6.55
CA SER A 379 -13.32 -7.28 6.39
C SER A 379 -12.71 -8.69 6.31
N GLY A 380 -11.38 -8.79 6.34
CA GLY A 380 -10.61 -10.02 6.25
C GLY A 380 -9.88 -10.39 7.55
N ARG A 381 -8.71 -11.01 7.40
CA ARG A 381 -7.86 -11.47 8.51
C ARG A 381 -6.61 -10.63 8.63
N ILE A 382 -6.34 -10.14 9.84
CA ILE A 382 -5.06 -9.51 10.20
C ILE A 382 -4.43 -10.35 11.30
N LEU A 383 -3.26 -10.92 11.02
CA LEU A 383 -2.62 -11.91 11.87
C LEU A 383 -1.27 -11.41 12.36
N GLY A 384 -1.26 -10.89 13.57
CA GLY A 384 -0.07 -10.43 14.26
C GLY A 384 0.84 -11.54 14.77
N GLY A 385 2.16 -11.28 14.74
CA GLY A 385 3.21 -11.97 15.46
C GLY A 385 3.47 -11.32 16.83
N GLY A 386 4.16 -12.03 17.72
CA GLY A 386 4.57 -11.48 19.03
C GLY A 386 3.46 -11.09 20.02
N GLY A 387 2.19 -11.16 19.63
CA GLY A 387 1.05 -10.68 20.43
C GLY A 387 0.45 -9.37 19.93
N ASN A 388 1.07 -8.71 18.95
CA ASN A 388 0.64 -7.42 18.41
C ASN A 388 0.14 -7.57 16.98
N ALA A 389 -0.92 -6.87 16.61
CA ALA A 389 -1.53 -6.90 15.29
C ALA A 389 -1.27 -5.62 14.52
N ILE A 390 -1.67 -4.47 15.06
CA ILE A 390 -1.65 -3.17 14.40
C ILE A 390 -1.00 -2.16 15.34
N LEU A 391 -0.13 -1.32 14.80
CA LEU A 391 0.35 -0.10 15.44
C LEU A 391 0.18 1.05 14.44
N PHE A 392 -0.59 2.04 14.83
CA PHE A 392 -0.69 3.32 14.13
C PHE A 392 0.43 4.29 14.57
N GLY A 393 0.56 5.38 13.82
CA GLY A 393 1.52 6.44 14.06
C GLY A 393 0.99 7.49 15.04
N SER A 394 1.29 8.76 14.77
CA SER A 394 0.49 9.85 15.31
C SER A 394 -0.73 10.12 14.40
N GLY A 395 -1.37 11.29 14.51
CA GLY A 395 -2.59 11.62 13.75
C GLY A 395 -3.86 11.01 14.34
N ASP A 396 -5.01 11.40 13.80
CA ASP A 396 -6.33 10.94 14.25
C ASP A 396 -6.75 9.74 13.39
N ASN A 397 -6.33 8.54 13.76
CA ASN A 397 -6.42 7.35 12.89
C ASN A 397 -7.76 6.64 12.98
N VAL A 398 -8.10 5.86 11.95
CA VAL A 398 -9.33 5.05 11.93
C VAL A 398 -9.04 3.57 11.72
N LEU A 399 -9.52 2.73 12.66
CA LEU A 399 -9.62 1.28 12.49
C LEU A 399 -11.08 0.86 12.32
N ALA A 400 -11.50 0.60 11.08
CA ALA A 400 -12.82 0.08 10.78
C ALA A 400 -12.88 -1.45 10.83
N ILE A 401 -13.82 -1.97 11.63
CA ILE A 401 -14.08 -3.38 11.89
C ILE A 401 -15.35 -3.82 11.16
N ASP A 402 -15.19 -4.25 9.92
CA ASP A 402 -16.31 -4.62 9.05
C ASP A 402 -16.80 -6.06 9.30
N ALA A 403 -17.93 -6.40 8.68
CA ALA A 403 -18.40 -7.77 8.60
C ALA A 403 -17.33 -8.74 8.05
N GLY A 404 -16.97 -9.75 8.85
CA GLY A 404 -15.93 -10.74 8.50
C GLY A 404 -14.56 -10.45 9.12
N SER A 405 -14.37 -9.27 9.70
CA SER A 405 -13.14 -8.87 10.39
C SER A 405 -12.71 -9.89 11.45
N SER A 406 -11.43 -10.24 11.41
CA SER A 406 -10.77 -11.06 12.43
C SER A 406 -9.32 -10.60 12.59
N ILE A 407 -9.06 -9.82 13.64
CA ILE A 407 -7.74 -9.33 14.00
C ILE A 407 -7.20 -10.16 15.18
N ARG A 408 -5.99 -10.70 15.04
CA ARG A 408 -5.32 -11.48 16.09
C ARG A 408 -4.07 -10.74 16.57
N GLY A 409 -4.16 -10.20 17.78
CA GLY A 409 -3.12 -9.41 18.45
C GLY A 409 -3.71 -8.09 18.96
N LEU A 410 -2.91 -7.34 19.70
CA LEU A 410 -3.23 -5.98 20.15
C LEU A 410 -3.24 -5.01 18.95
N SER A 411 -4.28 -4.19 18.83
CA SER A 411 -4.29 -3.00 17.99
C SER A 411 -4.06 -1.77 18.86
N ASP A 412 -3.14 -0.91 18.47
CA ASP A 412 -2.76 0.32 19.18
C ASP A 412 -2.97 1.52 18.24
N GLY A 413 -3.83 2.47 18.62
CA GLY A 413 -4.10 3.68 17.85
C GLY A 413 -2.95 4.69 17.85
N GLY A 414 -2.00 4.56 18.78
CA GLY A 414 -0.85 5.45 18.83
C GLY A 414 -1.16 6.77 19.54
N ALA A 415 -0.90 7.89 18.89
CA ALA A 415 -1.07 9.21 19.49
C ALA A 415 -1.96 10.10 18.62
N GLY A 416 -2.95 10.74 19.22
CA GLY A 416 -3.98 11.48 18.50
C GLY A 416 -5.34 11.11 19.09
N ASP A 417 -6.41 11.52 18.44
CA ASP A 417 -7.77 11.08 18.77
C ASP A 417 -8.18 9.95 17.82
N ASP A 418 -7.90 8.71 18.21
CA ASP A 418 -8.06 7.55 17.33
C ASP A 418 -9.47 6.95 17.42
N ALA A 419 -9.99 6.48 16.28
CA ALA A 419 -11.33 5.95 16.14
C ALA A 419 -11.36 4.44 15.86
N LEU A 420 -12.17 3.73 16.64
CA LEU A 420 -12.55 2.35 16.41
C LEU A 420 -13.98 2.30 15.85
N ASP A 421 -14.13 1.97 14.57
CA ASP A 421 -15.40 2.08 13.86
C ASP A 421 -16.05 0.71 13.60
N TYR A 422 -17.23 0.47 14.17
CA TYR A 422 -18.06 -0.73 13.98
C TYR A 422 -19.28 -0.48 13.08
N SER A 423 -19.37 0.65 12.39
CA SER A 423 -20.56 1.06 11.62
C SER A 423 -21.00 0.02 10.58
N LEU A 424 -20.06 -0.79 10.05
CA LEU A 424 -20.34 -1.87 9.09
C LEU A 424 -20.19 -3.28 9.70
N TYR A 425 -20.08 -3.39 11.02
CA TYR A 425 -19.98 -4.67 11.70
C TYR A 425 -21.30 -5.45 11.63
N GLY A 426 -21.22 -6.75 11.35
CA GLY A 426 -22.39 -7.60 11.09
C GLY A 426 -23.19 -8.02 12.34
N ALA A 427 -22.91 -7.44 13.50
CA ALA A 427 -23.53 -7.76 14.79
C ALA A 427 -23.31 -6.60 15.78
N ALA A 428 -23.89 -6.69 16.98
CA ALA A 428 -23.64 -5.72 18.04
C ALA A 428 -22.15 -5.65 18.44
N ALA A 429 -21.61 -4.44 18.42
CA ALA A 429 -20.32 -4.07 18.96
C ALA A 429 -20.27 -4.29 20.48
N ARG A 430 -19.13 -4.79 20.95
CA ARG A 430 -18.83 -4.98 22.37
C ARG A 430 -17.42 -4.49 22.61
N VAL A 431 -17.32 -3.25 23.08
CA VAL A 431 -16.06 -2.54 23.29
C VAL A 431 -15.95 -2.14 24.74
N ASN A 432 -14.78 -2.36 25.33
CA ASN A 432 -14.44 -1.89 26.65
C ASN A 432 -12.98 -1.45 26.63
N LEU A 433 -12.76 -0.13 26.56
CA LEU A 433 -11.46 0.50 26.46
C LEU A 433 -10.69 0.36 27.78
N GLU A 434 -11.36 0.46 28.94
CA GLU A 434 -10.74 0.25 30.27
C GLU A 434 -9.98 -1.09 30.38
N THR A 435 -10.51 -2.16 29.81
CA THR A 435 -9.89 -3.50 29.81
C THR A 435 -9.19 -3.86 28.51
N GLY A 436 -9.21 -2.96 27.52
CA GLY A 436 -8.64 -3.14 26.20
C GLY A 436 -9.28 -4.27 25.39
N ARG A 437 -10.59 -4.49 25.53
CA ARG A 437 -11.31 -5.59 24.87
C ARG A 437 -12.30 -5.07 23.85
N ALA A 438 -12.14 -5.49 22.60
CA ALA A 438 -13.09 -5.21 21.53
C ALA A 438 -13.39 -6.48 20.71
N ILE A 439 -14.65 -6.65 20.28
CA ILE A 439 -15.05 -7.84 19.52
C ILE A 439 -14.43 -7.85 18.13
N GLY A 440 -13.99 -9.01 17.65
CA GLY A 440 -13.30 -9.10 16.35
C GLY A 440 -11.81 -8.74 16.39
N THR A 441 -11.30 -8.27 17.53
CA THR A 441 -9.86 -8.00 17.74
C THR A 441 -9.23 -8.91 18.80
N GLY A 442 -7.90 -8.88 18.91
CA GLY A 442 -7.15 -9.55 19.98
C GLY A 442 -6.94 -8.67 21.23
N GLY A 443 -7.39 -7.42 21.18
CA GLY A 443 -7.21 -6.38 22.17
C GLY A 443 -7.08 -5.01 21.50
N VAL A 444 -7.40 -3.94 22.23
CA VAL A 444 -7.25 -2.54 21.77
C VAL A 444 -6.64 -1.66 22.87
N THR A 445 -5.96 -0.58 22.51
CA THR A 445 -5.45 0.48 23.40
C THR A 445 -5.30 1.78 22.61
N ASN A 446 -5.33 2.93 23.30
CA ASN A 446 -5.18 4.26 22.71
C ASN A 446 -6.20 4.47 21.58
N PHE A 447 -7.48 4.42 21.96
CA PHE A 447 -8.60 4.75 21.07
C PHE A 447 -9.57 5.56 21.91
N GLU A 448 -9.88 6.76 21.46
CA GLU A 448 -10.69 7.75 22.18
C GLU A 448 -12.11 7.77 21.62
N THR A 449 -12.26 7.47 20.32
CA THR A 449 -13.54 7.45 19.62
C THR A 449 -13.99 6.03 19.34
N VAL A 450 -15.26 5.73 19.61
CA VAL A 450 -15.89 4.46 19.20
C VAL A 450 -17.21 4.75 18.50
N ALA A 451 -17.31 4.34 17.24
CA ALA A 451 -18.58 4.26 16.53
C ALA A 451 -19.15 2.84 16.63
N GLY A 452 -20.39 2.74 17.11
CA GLY A 452 -21.17 1.53 17.19
C GLY A 452 -21.58 0.98 15.82
N SER A 453 -22.25 -0.16 15.85
CA SER A 453 -22.90 -0.81 14.72
C SER A 453 -24.37 -0.40 14.63
N GLY A 454 -25.09 -0.84 13.59
CA GLY A 454 -26.54 -0.66 13.52
C GLY A 454 -27.36 -1.62 14.41
N PHE A 455 -26.81 -2.06 15.55
CA PHE A 455 -27.43 -3.01 16.48
C PHE A 455 -27.24 -2.55 17.92
N GLY A 456 -27.97 -3.16 18.87
CA GLY A 456 -27.84 -2.84 20.29
C GLY A 456 -26.48 -3.20 20.90
N ASP A 457 -25.65 -2.18 21.02
CA ASP A 457 -24.24 -2.23 21.37
C ASP A 457 -23.98 -2.10 22.87
N THR A 458 -22.73 -2.36 23.24
CA THR A 458 -22.23 -2.05 24.57
C THR A 458 -20.81 -1.53 24.45
N ILE A 459 -20.65 -0.25 24.75
CA ILE A 459 -19.40 0.49 24.68
C ILE A 459 -19.08 1.02 26.08
N THR A 460 -17.85 0.83 26.52
CA THR A 460 -17.33 1.33 27.79
C THR A 460 -16.01 2.02 27.53
N GLY A 461 -15.86 3.27 27.97
CA GLY A 461 -14.62 4.01 27.87
C GLY A 461 -13.61 3.65 28.93
N ASP A 462 -12.60 4.51 29.06
CA ASP A 462 -11.51 4.35 30.00
C ASP A 462 -11.40 5.53 30.98
N ALA A 463 -10.22 6.13 31.12
CA ALA A 463 -9.98 7.27 32.01
C ALA A 463 -9.63 8.55 31.23
N ALA A 464 -9.53 8.47 29.90
CA ALA A 464 -9.38 9.59 29.00
C ALA A 464 -10.76 10.13 28.60
N ALA A 465 -10.79 11.31 27.98
CA ALA A 465 -12.00 11.81 27.37
C ALA A 465 -12.34 10.95 26.14
N ASN A 466 -13.52 10.34 26.12
CA ASN A 466 -13.96 9.46 25.04
C ASN A 466 -15.18 10.03 24.30
N THR A 467 -15.31 9.71 23.02
CA THR A 467 -16.48 10.05 22.20
C THR A 467 -17.14 8.80 21.64
N PHE A 468 -18.41 8.57 21.98
CA PHE A 468 -19.17 7.41 21.53
C PHE A 468 -20.36 7.78 20.68
N PHE A 469 -20.50 7.09 19.56
CA PHE A 469 -21.66 7.13 18.68
C PHE A 469 -22.35 5.76 18.73
N GLY A 470 -23.56 5.68 19.30
CA GLY A 470 -24.34 4.44 19.37
C GLY A 470 -24.90 4.00 18.02
N GLN A 471 -25.20 4.96 17.13
CA GLN A 471 -25.82 4.76 15.82
C GLN A 471 -27.27 4.29 15.91
N ASP A 472 -27.65 3.21 15.22
CA ASP A 472 -28.98 2.62 15.32
C ASP A 472 -28.93 1.46 16.34
N GLY A 473 -29.87 1.35 17.26
CA GLY A 473 -29.82 0.26 18.22
C GLY A 473 -30.50 0.58 19.52
N ASN A 474 -30.42 -0.33 20.48
CA ASN A 474 -30.71 0.03 21.88
C ASN A 474 -29.40 -0.14 22.63
N ASP A 475 -28.67 0.95 22.70
CA ASP A 475 -27.26 0.95 23.04
C ASP A 475 -27.03 1.16 24.53
N ARG A 476 -25.83 0.78 24.95
CA ARG A 476 -25.35 0.97 26.31
C ARG A 476 -24.00 1.64 26.23
N LEU A 477 -23.98 2.94 26.47
CA LEU A 477 -22.79 3.76 26.43
C LEU A 477 -22.42 4.13 27.86
N PHE A 478 -21.22 3.75 28.28
CA PHE A 478 -20.66 4.03 29.59
C PHE A 478 -19.35 4.83 29.37
N GLY A 479 -19.32 6.10 29.75
CA GLY A 479 -18.19 7.02 29.57
C GLY A 479 -16.96 6.50 30.29
N GLY A 480 -17.01 6.47 31.62
CA GLY A 480 -15.91 5.96 32.43
C GLY A 480 -15.41 7.05 33.35
N ALA A 481 -14.11 7.31 33.35
CA ALA A 481 -13.60 8.55 33.92
C ALA A 481 -13.11 9.45 32.79
N GLY A 482 -13.10 10.76 33.02
CA GLY A 482 -12.77 11.72 31.96
C GLY A 482 -14.02 12.49 31.55
N ASP A 483 -13.84 13.49 30.70
CA ASP A 483 -14.94 14.33 30.23
C ASP A 483 -15.46 13.73 28.91
N ASP A 484 -16.50 12.90 28.98
CA ASP A 484 -16.92 12.06 27.86
C ASP A 484 -18.06 12.68 27.04
N THR A 485 -18.16 12.31 25.75
CA THR A 485 -19.30 12.66 24.88
C THR A 485 -20.03 11.41 24.43
N LEU A 486 -21.31 11.28 24.82
CA LEU A 486 -22.15 10.12 24.55
C LEU A 486 -23.32 10.51 23.64
N ILE A 487 -23.32 9.98 22.42
CA ILE A 487 -24.38 10.17 21.42
C ILE A 487 -25.07 8.83 21.24
N GLY A 488 -26.31 8.70 21.75
CA GLY A 488 -27.09 7.46 21.66
C GLY A 488 -27.48 7.11 20.23
N GLY A 489 -27.99 8.10 19.49
CA GLY A 489 -28.51 7.92 18.15
C GLY A 489 -29.96 7.45 18.15
N ALA A 490 -30.30 6.53 17.26
CA ALA A 490 -31.66 6.05 17.10
C ALA A 490 -31.94 4.80 17.95
N GLY A 491 -32.90 4.93 18.86
CA GLY A 491 -33.50 3.82 19.60
C GLY A 491 -33.62 4.14 21.07
N ALA A 492 -33.70 3.12 21.93
CA ALA A 492 -33.89 3.32 23.37
C ALA A 492 -32.58 3.08 24.13
N ASP A 493 -31.79 4.14 24.29
CA ASP A 493 -30.41 4.01 24.75
C ASP A 493 -30.27 4.17 26.26
N VAL A 494 -29.17 3.63 26.79
CA VAL A 494 -28.76 3.82 28.17
C VAL A 494 -27.42 4.52 28.17
N LEU A 495 -27.43 5.78 28.58
CA LEU A 495 -26.27 6.64 28.62
C LEU A 495 -25.83 6.85 30.06
N ARG A 496 -24.55 6.66 30.34
CA ARG A 496 -23.95 6.89 31.64
C ARG A 496 -22.60 7.55 31.46
N GLY A 497 -22.41 8.74 32.02
CA GLY A 497 -21.13 9.46 31.94
C GLY A 497 -20.08 8.89 32.91
N ASP A 498 -20.53 8.44 34.08
CA ASP A 498 -19.71 8.03 35.21
C ASP A 498 -18.98 9.21 35.89
N ALA A 499 -17.69 9.45 35.68
CA ALA A 499 -16.93 10.46 36.44
C ALA A 499 -16.21 11.47 35.57
N GLY A 500 -16.69 12.71 35.55
CA GLY A 500 -16.11 13.84 34.84
C GLY A 500 -17.22 14.78 34.40
N ALA A 501 -16.89 15.78 33.60
CA ALA A 501 -17.88 16.70 33.04
C ALA A 501 -18.39 16.14 31.70
N ASP A 502 -19.47 15.38 31.74
CA ASP A 502 -19.90 14.58 30.59
C ASP A 502 -20.94 15.31 29.72
N THR A 503 -20.95 15.01 28.43
CA THR A 503 -21.93 15.51 27.47
C THR A 503 -22.82 14.38 26.96
N PHE A 504 -24.12 14.45 27.27
CA PHE A 504 -25.15 13.57 26.71
C PHE A 504 -25.81 14.29 25.54
N ALA A 505 -25.49 13.87 24.32
CA ALA A 505 -25.94 14.53 23.10
C ALA A 505 -27.16 13.83 22.49
N PHE A 506 -28.17 14.64 22.20
CA PHE A 506 -29.40 14.24 21.51
C PHE A 506 -29.35 14.78 20.08
N ASP A 507 -29.19 13.87 19.12
CA ASP A 507 -29.12 14.11 17.67
C ASP A 507 -30.23 13.35 16.91
N PHE A 508 -31.17 12.75 17.64
CA PHE A 508 -32.30 12.02 17.09
C PHE A 508 -33.61 12.44 17.78
N PRO A 509 -34.75 12.56 17.06
CA PRO A 509 -36.00 13.05 17.62
C PRO A 509 -36.75 12.06 18.56
N SER A 510 -36.12 10.94 18.94
CA SER A 510 -36.62 9.92 19.89
C SER A 510 -38.12 9.60 19.79
N PRO A 511 -38.59 8.87 18.75
CA PRO A 511 -39.98 8.46 18.60
C PRO A 511 -40.54 7.74 19.83
N VAL A 512 -41.87 7.74 20.00
CA VAL A 512 -42.52 7.07 21.16
C VAL A 512 -42.09 5.60 21.26
N GLY A 513 -41.43 5.24 22.37
CA GLY A 513 -40.87 3.91 22.61
C GLY A 513 -39.35 3.80 22.46
N GLU A 514 -38.71 4.83 21.92
CA GLU A 514 -37.28 4.99 21.66
C GLU A 514 -36.74 6.20 22.45
N GLN A 515 -37.10 6.28 23.74
CA GLN A 515 -36.61 7.34 24.62
C GLN A 515 -35.38 6.86 25.38
N ASP A 516 -34.38 7.73 25.41
CA ASP A 516 -33.13 7.45 26.09
C ASP A 516 -33.28 7.52 27.60
N ARG A 517 -32.33 6.86 28.27
CA ARG A 517 -32.17 6.95 29.70
C ARG A 517 -30.75 7.36 30.05
N VAL A 518 -30.64 8.60 30.51
CA VAL A 518 -29.43 9.11 31.17
C VAL A 518 -29.45 8.63 32.62
N VAL A 519 -28.38 7.97 33.07
CA VAL A 519 -28.40 7.18 34.30
C VAL A 519 -27.90 7.95 35.53
N ASP A 520 -27.02 8.93 35.35
CA ASP A 520 -26.23 9.52 36.43
C ASP A 520 -25.96 11.02 36.30
N PHE A 521 -26.67 11.71 35.40
CA PHE A 521 -26.56 13.16 35.18
C PHE A 521 -26.35 13.97 36.47
N ALA A 522 -25.27 14.73 36.52
CA ALA A 522 -24.83 15.60 37.60
C ALA A 522 -24.98 17.07 37.21
N HIS A 523 -25.87 17.77 37.92
CA HIS A 523 -26.08 19.21 37.75
C HIS A 523 -24.80 20.02 37.94
N ALA A 524 -24.59 21.02 37.07
CA ALA A 524 -23.43 21.91 37.06
C ALA A 524 -22.07 21.23 36.81
N GLU A 525 -22.09 19.96 36.38
CA GLU A 525 -20.93 19.17 35.97
C GLU A 525 -21.16 18.67 34.54
N ASP A 526 -22.30 18.00 34.31
CA ASP A 526 -22.67 17.43 33.02
C ASP A 526 -23.50 18.41 32.16
N VAL A 527 -23.54 18.11 30.86
CA VAL A 527 -24.27 18.86 29.83
C VAL A 527 -25.24 17.94 29.09
N LEU A 528 -26.46 18.42 28.89
CA LEU A 528 -27.42 17.86 27.93
C LEU A 528 -27.31 18.66 26.64
N ALA A 529 -26.73 18.08 25.60
CA ALA A 529 -26.52 18.73 24.31
C ALA A 529 -27.64 18.38 23.32
N PHE A 530 -28.15 19.37 22.58
CA PHE A 530 -29.22 19.18 21.59
C PHE A 530 -28.75 19.69 20.22
N ASP A 531 -28.82 18.84 19.20
CA ASP A 531 -28.50 19.22 17.83
C ASP A 531 -29.55 20.19 17.25
N SER A 532 -29.14 21.42 16.92
CA SER A 532 -30.01 22.47 16.38
C SER A 532 -30.60 22.16 15.00
N THR A 533 -30.00 21.23 14.24
CA THR A 533 -30.52 20.75 12.97
C THR A 533 -31.73 19.82 13.13
N ILE A 534 -31.86 19.18 14.30
CA ILE A 534 -32.97 18.32 14.68
C ILE A 534 -34.01 19.11 15.47
N PHE A 535 -33.57 19.80 16.51
CA PHE A 535 -34.40 20.59 17.41
C PHE A 535 -34.53 22.03 16.92
N THR A 536 -34.98 22.20 15.68
CA THR A 536 -34.92 23.47 14.91
C THR A 536 -35.62 24.69 15.53
N ALA A 537 -36.46 24.50 16.55
CA ALA A 537 -37.05 25.61 17.32
C ALA A 537 -36.12 26.17 18.40
N LEU A 538 -34.98 25.52 18.66
CA LEU A 538 -33.93 25.99 19.55
C LEU A 538 -32.91 26.85 18.78
N SER A 539 -32.33 27.83 19.48
CA SER A 539 -31.22 28.62 18.96
C SER A 539 -29.91 28.05 19.46
N ALA A 540 -28.92 27.90 18.58
CA ALA A 540 -27.60 27.41 18.94
C ALA A 540 -26.93 28.28 20.03
N GLY A 541 -26.17 27.63 20.92
CA GLY A 541 -25.58 28.18 22.13
C GLY A 541 -26.23 27.67 23.41
N ALA A 542 -25.85 28.27 24.55
CA ALA A 542 -26.46 27.94 25.84
C ALA A 542 -27.97 28.25 25.85
N LEU A 543 -28.76 27.35 26.44
CA LEU A 543 -30.20 27.55 26.54
C LEU A 543 -30.52 28.77 27.44
N THR A 544 -31.47 29.59 27.03
CA THR A 544 -31.94 30.71 27.86
C THR A 544 -32.95 30.23 28.90
N GLU A 545 -33.02 30.92 30.04
CA GLU A 545 -34.02 30.64 31.08
C GLU A 545 -35.46 30.69 30.56
N ASP A 546 -35.76 31.61 29.64
CA ASP A 546 -37.10 31.73 29.04
C ASP A 546 -37.47 30.51 28.17
N ALA A 547 -36.46 29.81 27.62
CA ALA A 547 -36.63 28.61 26.81
C ALA A 547 -36.71 27.31 27.63
N PHE A 548 -36.44 27.38 28.94
CA PHE A 548 -36.54 26.25 29.86
C PHE A 548 -37.84 26.27 30.67
N GLY A 549 -38.48 25.11 30.82
CA GLY A 549 -39.70 24.97 31.61
C GLY A 549 -39.64 23.82 32.61
N VAL A 550 -40.40 23.98 33.71
CA VAL A 550 -40.51 22.97 34.76
C VAL A 550 -41.86 22.27 34.66
N GLY A 551 -41.85 20.94 34.61
CA GLY A 551 -43.03 20.11 34.44
C GLY A 551 -43.06 19.43 33.08
N SER A 552 -44.26 19.01 32.65
CA SER A 552 -44.47 18.24 31.43
C SER A 552 -45.18 19.03 30.31
N GLU A 553 -45.53 20.28 30.55
CA GLU A 553 -46.29 21.13 29.63
C GLU A 553 -45.66 22.54 29.61
N ALA A 554 -45.52 23.14 28.43
CA ALA A 554 -45.08 24.51 28.30
C ALA A 554 -46.14 25.48 28.83
N THR A 555 -45.68 26.50 29.55
CA THR A 555 -46.54 27.54 30.15
C THR A 555 -46.38 28.90 29.45
N THR A 556 -45.38 29.02 28.59
CA THR A 556 -45.11 30.20 27.76
C THR A 556 -44.73 29.75 26.36
N SER A 557 -45.01 30.60 25.36
CA SER A 557 -44.66 30.35 23.95
C SER A 557 -43.16 30.32 23.66
N GLU A 558 -42.30 30.57 24.66
CA GLU A 558 -40.83 30.54 24.51
C GLU A 558 -40.23 29.24 25.02
N GLN A 559 -40.92 28.51 25.91
CA GLN A 559 -40.42 27.25 26.46
C GLN A 559 -40.30 26.20 25.36
N ARG A 560 -39.14 25.55 25.28
CA ARG A 560 -38.82 24.51 24.29
C ARG A 560 -38.31 23.24 24.94
N ILE A 561 -37.55 23.34 26.03
CA ILE A 561 -37.12 22.18 26.81
C ILE A 561 -37.84 22.20 28.15
N LEU A 562 -38.46 21.08 28.52
CA LEU A 562 -39.24 20.94 29.75
C LEU A 562 -38.70 19.78 30.58
N TYR A 563 -38.58 19.96 31.89
CA TYR A 563 -38.13 18.89 32.79
C TYR A 563 -39.10 18.68 33.97
N ASP A 564 -39.63 17.46 34.10
CA ASP A 564 -40.46 17.04 35.25
C ASP A 564 -39.62 16.28 36.28
N ALA A 565 -39.11 16.98 37.28
CA ALA A 565 -38.34 16.41 38.38
C ALA A 565 -39.10 15.34 39.22
N ARG A 566 -40.42 15.20 39.08
CA ARG A 566 -41.18 14.14 39.78
C ARG A 566 -40.99 12.79 39.11
N THR A 567 -40.83 12.78 37.79
CA THR A 567 -40.67 11.58 36.98
C THR A 567 -39.25 11.39 36.46
N GLY A 568 -38.47 12.48 36.37
CA GLY A 568 -37.18 12.54 35.69
C GLY A 568 -37.32 12.72 34.17
N SER A 569 -38.49 13.10 33.68
CA SER A 569 -38.77 13.14 32.24
C SER A 569 -38.35 14.47 31.62
N LEU A 570 -37.60 14.40 30.52
CA LEU A 570 -37.14 15.53 29.71
C LEU A 570 -37.92 15.56 28.39
N PHE A 571 -38.56 16.69 28.11
CA PHE A 571 -39.41 16.86 26.94
C PHE A 571 -38.92 18.00 26.05
N TYR A 572 -39.18 17.86 24.76
CA TYR A 572 -39.07 18.92 23.77
C TYR A 572 -40.45 19.36 23.30
N ASP A 573 -40.71 20.66 23.33
CA ASP A 573 -41.93 21.29 22.83
C ASP A 573 -41.58 22.22 21.67
N ALA A 574 -41.90 21.80 20.44
CA ALA A 574 -41.49 22.51 19.23
C ALA A 574 -42.22 23.85 19.04
N ASP A 575 -43.46 23.98 19.53
CA ASP A 575 -44.25 25.20 19.38
C ASP A 575 -44.38 26.02 20.69
N GLY A 576 -43.96 25.43 21.81
CA GLY A 576 -43.99 26.05 23.13
C GLY A 576 -45.40 26.25 23.67
N SER A 577 -46.35 25.42 23.25
CA SER A 577 -47.74 25.51 23.70
C SER A 577 -48.39 24.14 23.77
N ASP A 578 -49.22 23.91 24.78
CA ASP A 578 -50.06 22.70 24.86
C ASP A 578 -51.26 22.72 23.88
N GLU A 579 -51.38 23.78 23.07
CA GLU A 579 -52.57 24.05 22.24
C GLU A 579 -52.51 23.41 20.85
N THR A 580 -51.33 23.34 20.22
CA THR A 580 -51.19 22.89 18.82
C THR A 580 -50.32 21.65 18.61
N GLN A 581 -49.30 21.44 19.43
CA GLN A 581 -48.46 20.23 19.44
C GLN A 581 -48.15 19.86 20.89
N ALA A 582 -48.24 18.58 21.23
CA ALA A 582 -47.88 18.15 22.58
C ALA A 582 -46.36 18.03 22.70
N ALA A 583 -45.83 18.40 23.87
CA ALA A 583 -44.43 18.14 24.20
C ALA A 583 -44.10 16.64 24.05
N VAL A 584 -42.96 16.35 23.41
CA VAL A 584 -42.47 15.01 23.11
C VAL A 584 -41.43 14.61 24.14
N LEU A 585 -41.58 13.43 24.73
CA LEU A 585 -40.58 12.89 25.65
C LEU A 585 -39.33 12.50 24.85
N ILE A 586 -38.18 13.08 25.21
CA ILE A 586 -36.89 12.81 24.56
C ILE A 586 -36.09 11.81 25.41
N ALA A 587 -35.96 12.08 26.71
CA ALA A 587 -35.18 11.23 27.60
C ALA A 587 -35.77 11.14 29.00
N THR A 588 -35.30 10.17 29.77
CA THR A 588 -35.53 10.08 31.22
C THR A 588 -34.21 10.10 31.98
N LEU A 589 -34.06 11.06 32.88
CA LEU A 589 -32.93 11.19 33.78
C LEU A 589 -33.20 10.38 35.06
N THR A 590 -32.41 9.34 35.26
CA THR A 590 -32.49 8.47 36.44
C THR A 590 -32.02 9.23 37.67
N GLY A 591 -32.56 8.90 38.85
CA GLY A 591 -32.23 9.62 40.09
C GLY A 591 -32.94 10.98 40.22
N LYS A 592 -33.53 11.49 39.13
CA LYS A 592 -34.31 12.74 39.08
C LYS A 592 -33.48 13.93 39.60
N PRO A 593 -32.31 14.20 38.99
CA PRO A 593 -31.42 15.27 39.41
C PRO A 593 -32.09 16.64 39.23
N THR A 594 -31.47 17.66 39.80
CA THR A 594 -31.74 19.04 39.39
C THR A 594 -31.30 19.21 37.93
N VAL A 595 -32.05 19.98 37.15
CA VAL A 595 -31.67 20.41 35.80
C VAL A 595 -32.06 21.88 35.69
N GLU A 596 -31.13 22.72 35.24
CA GLU A 596 -31.32 24.15 34.97
C GLU A 596 -30.99 24.47 33.51
N ALA A 597 -31.37 25.66 33.04
CA ALA A 597 -31.07 26.07 31.66
C ALA A 597 -29.56 26.07 31.37
N SER A 598 -28.72 26.32 32.39
CA SER A 598 -27.26 26.28 32.28
C SER A 598 -26.67 24.89 32.03
N ASP A 599 -27.43 23.83 32.30
CA ASP A 599 -27.03 22.44 32.04
C ASP A 599 -27.30 22.03 30.59
N ILE A 600 -27.90 22.91 29.77
CA ILE A 600 -28.35 22.59 28.42
C ILE A 600 -27.58 23.43 27.40
N LEU A 601 -26.97 22.73 26.45
CA LEU A 601 -26.30 23.31 25.30
C LEU A 601 -27.04 22.94 24.02
N VAL A 602 -27.20 23.89 23.11
CA VAL A 602 -27.72 23.64 21.77
C VAL A 602 -26.56 23.80 20.79
N VAL A 603 -26.24 22.74 20.04
CA VAL A 603 -25.06 22.68 19.16
C VAL A 603 -25.41 22.82 17.69
#